data_AF-A0A142XN64-F1
#
_entry.id   AF-A0A142XN64-F1
#
_cell.length_a   1.000
_cell.length_b   1.000
_cell.length_c   1.000
_cell.angle_alpha   90.00
_cell.angle_beta   90.00
_cell.angle_gamma   90.00
#
_symmetry.space_group_name_H-M   'P 1'
#
loop_
_entity.id
_entity.type
_entity.pdbx_description
1 polymer ?
#
loop_
_entity_poly.entity_id
_entity_poly.type
_entity_poly.pdbx_seq_one_letter_code
_entity_poly.pdbx_strand_id
1 'polypeptide(L)' 'MTLFAEHWNSEAFAMSLLAAAVFGLLGIALLALGFKVFEWITPKLDVEQELAKGNIAVGILVGAVVLGTSLIVVRAIGG' A
#
# COMPACT_ATOMS: atom_id res chain seq x y z
N MET A 1 -36.11 -5.54 -0.09
CA MET A 1 -36.53 -4.29 0.56
C MET A 1 -36.32 -4.40 2.07
N THR A 2 -35.07 -4.59 2.49
CA THR A 2 -34.61 -4.65 3.91
C THR A 2 -33.47 -3.64 4.17
N LEU A 3 -33.28 -2.69 3.24
CA LEU A 3 -32.08 -1.86 3.07
C LEU A 3 -32.02 -0.58 3.92
N PHE A 4 -32.90 -0.41 4.91
CA PHE A 4 -32.94 0.81 5.72
C PHE A 4 -33.02 0.57 7.24
N ALA A 5 -32.69 -0.65 7.69
CA ALA A 5 -32.60 -0.97 9.11
C ALA A 5 -31.37 -1.83 9.42
N GLU A 6 -30.19 -1.45 8.91
CA GLU A 6 -28.99 -1.66 9.71
C GLU A 6 -29.10 -0.70 10.90
N HIS A 7 -29.59 -1.24 12.00
CA HIS A 7 -29.51 -0.62 13.30
C HIS A 7 -28.03 -0.28 13.53
N TRP A 8 -27.72 1.02 13.53
CA TRP A 8 -26.39 1.53 13.82
C TRP A 8 -26.01 1.07 15.22
N ASN A 9 -25.40 -0.10 15.30
CA ASN A 9 -24.99 -0.72 16.53
C ASN A 9 -23.53 -0.32 16.77
N SER A 10 -23.17 -0.02 18.01
CA SER A 10 -21.79 0.32 18.36
C SER A 10 -20.82 -0.77 17.90
N GLU A 11 -21.26 -2.03 17.88
CA GLU A 11 -20.50 -3.16 17.38
C GLU A 11 -20.31 -3.15 15.87
N ALA A 12 -21.32 -2.78 15.08
CA ALA A 12 -21.20 -2.68 13.61
C ALA A 12 -20.22 -1.55 13.21
N PHE A 13 -20.24 -0.45 13.95
CA PHE A 13 -19.25 0.62 13.79
C PHE A 13 -17.84 0.17 14.19
N ALA A 14 -17.70 -0.53 15.32
CA ALA A 14 -16.41 -1.07 15.75
C ALA A 14 -15.83 -2.06 14.73
N MET A 15 -16.67 -2.94 14.17
CA MET A 15 -16.26 -3.92 13.16
C MET A 15 -15.82 -3.27 11.85
N SER A 16 -16.49 -2.20 11.40
CA SER A 16 -16.09 -1.47 10.19
C SER A 16 -14.77 -0.70 10.38
N LEU A 17 -14.55 -0.12 11.56
CA LEU A 17 -13.25 0.50 11.90
C LEU A 17 -12.12 -0.53 11.95
N LEU A 18 -12.39 -1.70 12.56
CA LEU A 18 -11.42 -2.79 12.64
C LEU A 18 -11.08 -3.31 11.24
N ALA A 19 -12.08 -3.52 10.38
CA ALA A 19 -11.87 -3.90 8.98
C ALA A 19 -11.02 -2.87 8.23
N ALA A 20 -11.34 -1.56 8.34
CA ALA A 20 -10.56 -0.51 7.71
C ALA A 20 -9.10 -0.48 8.17
N ALA A 21 -8.86 -0.65 9.48
CA ALA A 21 -7.52 -0.73 10.03
C ALA A 21 -6.75 -1.95 9.52
N VAL A 22 -7.37 -3.13 9.48
CA VAL A 22 -6.76 -4.37 8.97
C VAL A 22 -6.41 -4.24 7.49
N PHE A 23 -7.34 -3.76 6.66
CA PHE A 23 -7.07 -3.56 5.22
C PHE A 23 -6.01 -2.49 4.97
N GLY A 24 -6.00 -1.41 5.76
CA GLY A 24 -4.96 -0.39 5.70
C GLY A 24 -3.57 -0.94 6.04
N LEU A 25 -3.45 -1.68 7.14
CA LEU A 25 -2.20 -2.32 7.55
C LEU A 25 -1.74 -3.38 6.53
N LEU A 26 -2.67 -4.16 5.99
CA LEU A 26 -2.39 -5.15 4.95
C LEU A 26 -1.83 -4.48 3.69
N GLY A 27 -2.42 -3.36 3.26
CA GLY A 27 -1.93 -2.58 2.12
C GLY A 27 -0.51 -2.05 2.34
N ILE A 28 -0.22 -1.50 3.52
CA ILE A 28 1.13 -1.03 3.87
C ILE A 28 2.14 -2.19 3.86
N ALA A 29 1.77 -3.34 4.42
CA ALA A 29 2.63 -4.51 4.45
C ALA A 29 2.95 -5.01 3.02
N LEU A 30 1.95 -5.06 2.14
CA LEU A 30 2.13 -5.45 0.74
C LEU A 30 2.97 -4.46 -0.06
N LEU A 31 2.80 -3.16 0.17
CA LEU A 31 3.65 -2.12 -0.43
C LEU A 31 5.11 -2.28 -0.02
N ALA A 32 5.38 -2.48 1.27
CA ALA A 32 6.73 -2.72 1.78
C ALA A 32 7.34 -3.99 1.17
N LEU A 33 6.53 -5.05 1.02
CA LEU A 33 6.97 -6.31 0.41
C LEU A 33 7.28 -6.12 -1.09
N GLY A 34 6.45 -5.39 -1.82
CA GLY A 34 6.71 -5.05 -3.22
C GLY A 34 7.98 -4.21 -3.42
N PHE A 35 8.22 -3.24 -2.54
CA PHE A 35 9.47 -2.47 -2.56
C PHE A 35 10.69 -3.35 -2.26
N LYS A 36 10.58 -4.25 -1.28
CA LYS A 36 11.65 -5.20 -0.95
C LYS A 36 11.97 -6.17 -2.09
N VAL A 37 10.95 -6.61 -2.84
CA VAL A 37 11.14 -7.40 -4.07
C VAL A 37 11.86 -6.58 -5.13
N PHE A 38 11.50 -5.31 -5.30
CA PHE A 38 12.19 -4.40 -6.23
C PHE A 38 13.67 -4.20 -5.88
N GLU A 39 14.00 -3.99 -4.61
CA GLU A 39 15.40 -3.89 -4.14
C GLU A 39 16.17 -5.20 -4.41
N TRP A 40 15.52 -6.35 -4.21
CA TRP A 40 16.14 -7.65 -4.46
C TRP A 40 16.42 -7.89 -5.95
N ILE A 41 15.57 -7.40 -6.83
CA ILE A 41 15.78 -7.44 -8.29
C ILE A 41 16.86 -6.43 -8.72
N THR A 42 17.02 -5.33 -7.98
CA THR A 42 17.91 -4.22 -8.32
C THR A 42 19.05 -4.04 -7.30
N PRO A 43 19.81 -5.09 -6.92
CA PRO A 43 20.75 -5.04 -5.80
C PRO A 43 21.99 -4.17 -6.06
N LYS A 44 22.20 -3.75 -7.32
CA LYS A 44 23.29 -2.84 -7.71
C LYS A 44 22.93 -1.36 -7.55
N LEU A 45 21.65 -1.06 -7.32
CA LEU A 45 21.17 0.31 -7.15
C LEU A 45 20.97 0.58 -5.65
N ASP A 46 21.85 1.40 -5.08
CA ASP A 46 21.66 1.92 -3.74
C ASP A 46 20.70 3.13 -3.80
N VAL A 47 19.42 2.83 -3.60
CA VAL A 47 18.34 3.82 -3.71
C VAL A 47 18.54 4.95 -2.69
N GLU A 48 18.87 4.62 -1.44
CA GLU A 48 19.04 5.60 -0.36
C GLU A 48 20.22 6.52 -0.65
N GLN A 49 21.36 5.97 -1.06
CA GLN A 49 22.53 6.76 -1.39
C GLN A 49 22.29 7.68 -2.61
N GLU A 50 21.65 7.18 -3.66
CA GLU A 50 21.38 7.97 -4.87
C GLU A 50 20.35 9.07 -4.62
N LEU A 51 19.33 8.81 -3.79
CA LEU A 51 18.40 9.85 -3.32
C LEU A 51 19.12 10.92 -2.48
N ALA A 52 20.03 10.50 -1.58
CA ALA A 52 20.82 11.44 -0.77
C ALA A 52 21.76 12.31 -1.62
N LYS A 53 22.28 11.78 -2.74
CA LYS A 53 23.05 12.55 -3.74
C LYS A 53 22.20 13.50 -4.58
N GLY A 54 20.87 13.47 -4.44
CA GLY A 54 19.95 14.31 -5.22
C GLY A 54 19.70 13.78 -6.63
N ASN A 55 19.86 12.48 -6.86
CA ASN A 55 19.60 11.88 -8.17
C ASN A 55 18.10 11.81 -8.46
N ILE A 56 17.60 12.80 -9.21
CA ILE A 56 16.18 12.92 -9.58
C ILE A 56 15.70 11.69 -10.36
N ALA A 57 16.56 11.06 -11.16
CA ALA A 57 16.18 9.87 -11.93
C ALA A 57 15.80 8.70 -11.02
N VAL A 58 16.53 8.51 -9.92
CA VAL A 58 16.21 7.49 -8.90
C VAL A 58 14.94 7.87 -8.13
N GLY A 59 14.74 9.15 -7.83
CA GLY A 59 13.50 9.63 -7.22
C GLY A 59 12.25 9.32 -8.07
N ILE A 60 12.33 9.56 -9.38
CA ILE A 60 11.25 9.24 -10.33
C ILE A 60 11.03 7.72 -10.41
N LEU A 61 12.10 6.93 -10.46
CA LEU A 61 12.03 5.47 -10.49
C LEU A 61 11.31 4.92 -9.25
N VAL A 62 11.72 5.34 -8.05
CA VAL A 62 11.10 4.93 -6.78
C VAL A 62 9.64 5.34 -6.76
N GLY A 63 9.32 6.57 -7.17
CA GLY A 63 7.93 7.03 -7.29
C GLY A 63 7.10 6.15 -8.22
N ALA A 64 7.63 5.78 -9.39
CA ALA A 64 6.95 4.90 -10.34
C ALA A 64 6.73 3.48 -9.77
N VAL A 65 7.71 2.93 -9.05
CA VAL A 65 7.61 1.63 -8.39
C VAL A 65 6.54 1.64 -7.31
N VAL A 66 6.51 2.67 -6.46
CA VAL A 66 5.51 2.81 -5.39
C VAL A 66 4.11 2.97 -5.99
N LEU A 67 3.94 3.80 -7.02
CA LEU A 67 2.65 3.97 -7.70
C LEU A 67 2.18 2.68 -8.39
N GLY A 68 3.07 2.01 -9.13
CA GLY A 68 2.77 0.74 -9.80
C GLY A 68 2.38 -0.35 -8.81
N THR A 69 3.14 -0.49 -7.71
CA THR A 69 2.84 -1.46 -6.65
C THR A 69 1.52 -1.12 -5.95
N SER A 70 1.25 0.16 -5.68
CA SER A 70 -0.03 0.61 -5.09
C SER A 70 -1.23 0.20 -5.94
N LEU A 71 -1.13 0.36 -7.27
CA LEU A 71 -2.20 0.00 -8.19
C LEU A 71 -2.46 -1.51 -8.19
N ILE A 72 -1.39 -2.31 -8.17
CA ILE A 72 -1.47 -3.78 -8.07
C ILE A 72 -2.13 -4.18 -6.75
N VAL A 73 -1.71 -3.58 -5.62
CA VAL A 73 -2.25 -3.87 -4.29
C VAL A 73 -3.74 -3.53 -4.20
N VAL A 74 -4.15 -2.36 -4.72
CA VAL A 74 -5.57 -1.98 -4.76
C VAL A 74 -6.40 -2.98 -5.55
N ARG A 75 -5.89 -3.50 -6.67
CA ARG A 75 -6.61 -4.51 -7.47
C ARG A 75 -6.56 -5.91 -6.87
N ALA A 76 -5.51 -6.26 -6.15
CA ALA A 76 -5.37 -7.55 -5.50
C ALA A 76 -6.30 -7.67 -4.28
N ILE A 77 -6.46 -6.59 -3.51
CA ILE A 77 -7.27 -6.58 -2.28
C ILE A 77 -8.70 -6.10 -2.55
N GLY A 78 -8.84 -5.01 -3.29
CA GLY A 78 -10.11 -4.30 -3.46
C GLY A 78 -11.07 -4.93 -4.46
N GLY A 79 -10.58 -5.74 -5.40
CA GLY A 79 -11.38 -6.31 -6.50
C GLY A 79 -11.84 -5.26 -7.50
#